data_AF-A0A2Z5Y473-F1
#
_entry.id   AF-A0A2Z5Y473-F1
#
_cell.length_a   1.000
_cell.length_b   1.000
_cell.length_c   1.000
_cell.angle_alpha   90.00
_cell.angle_beta   90.00
_cell.angle_gamma   90.00
#
_symmetry.space_group_name_H-M   'P 1'
#
loop_
_entity.id
_entity.type
_entity.pdbx_description
1 polymer ?
#
loop_
_entity_poly.entity_id
_entity_poly.type
_entity_poly.pdbx_seq_one_letter_code
_entity_poly.pdbx_strand_id
1 'polypeptide(L)'
;MSLREELKRLLGKTWASDTIHAELLEKKIKETYTIGTLMLTLNTQEMVPAYFAYPNNKKKHPLVLYNHSHGGNYEVGKEEILQGSSYLQTPSFLDVFIKNGYAVGCIDMWGFGERQGKKESELFKEFLLLGHTLWGERISDNQQFLTYLIDRPEIDANKIATLGMSMGGMMSWWLAALDERISLVVDIAGQAEYESLIETARLDCHGFYYYIPGLLANYKTIDIQSLITPRPRLSLVGKNDRMCPLSGVKKLDTYLTKSYTEKGAPQNWQCQLLTGGHQETKEMRTIWQRFMKEHL
;
A
#
# COMPACT_ATOMS: atom_id res chain seq x y z
N MET A 1 13.59 -9.80 20.53
CA MET A 1 13.02 -9.81 19.17
C MET A 1 12.67 -8.36 18.85
N SER A 2 12.88 -7.86 17.62
CA SER A 2 12.49 -6.48 17.29
C SER A 2 10.96 -6.36 17.13
N LEU A 3 10.40 -5.16 17.24
CA LEU A 3 8.96 -4.95 17.03
C LEU A 3 8.49 -5.45 15.65
N ARG A 4 9.30 -5.25 14.59
CA ARG A 4 9.00 -5.77 13.25
C ARG A 4 8.86 -7.30 13.24
N GLU A 5 9.76 -8.00 13.92
CA GLU A 5 9.72 -9.47 14.00
C GLU A 5 8.52 -9.96 14.82
N GLU A 6 8.11 -9.23 15.85
CA GLU A 6 6.89 -9.55 16.59
C GLU A 6 5.61 -9.30 15.79
N LEU A 7 5.56 -8.21 15.03
CA LEU A 7 4.45 -7.92 14.11
C LEU A 7 4.35 -8.98 12.99
N LYS A 8 5.48 -9.39 12.40
CA LYS A 8 5.52 -10.49 11.42
C LYS A 8 4.99 -11.80 12.04
N ARG A 9 5.34 -12.11 13.28
CA ARG A 9 4.80 -13.27 13.99
C ARG A 9 3.28 -13.19 14.17
N LEU A 10 2.74 -12.01 14.50
CA LEU A 10 1.29 -11.81 14.61
C LEU A 10 0.54 -11.92 13.27
N LEU A 11 1.18 -11.50 12.18
CA LEU A 11 0.64 -11.66 10.82
C LEU A 11 0.59 -13.12 10.37
N GLY A 12 1.29 -14.02 11.08
CA GLY A 12 1.44 -15.43 10.74
C GLY A 12 2.70 -15.70 9.91
N LYS A 13 3.17 -16.95 9.91
CA LYS A 13 4.28 -17.36 9.05
C LYS A 13 3.78 -17.40 7.62
N THR A 14 4.18 -16.45 6.77
CA THR A 14 3.62 -16.33 5.43
C THR A 14 4.06 -17.47 4.51
N TRP A 15 3.35 -17.64 3.38
CA TRP A 15 3.73 -18.60 2.34
C TRP A 15 4.72 -18.04 1.32
N ALA A 16 5.49 -17.01 1.68
CA ALA A 16 6.52 -16.43 0.82
C ALA A 16 7.41 -17.52 0.19
N SER A 17 7.61 -17.45 -1.13
CA SER A 17 8.48 -18.37 -1.84
C SER A 17 9.96 -18.04 -1.56
N ASP A 18 10.79 -19.06 -1.38
CA ASP A 18 12.25 -18.89 -1.28
C ASP A 18 12.88 -18.42 -2.60
N THR A 19 12.19 -18.66 -3.73
CA THR A 19 12.64 -18.25 -5.07
C THR A 19 11.51 -17.55 -5.80
N ILE A 20 11.78 -16.35 -6.29
CA ILE A 20 10.83 -15.59 -7.11
C ILE A 20 11.05 -15.94 -8.57
N HIS A 21 9.99 -16.45 -9.22
CA HIS A 21 9.94 -16.60 -10.67
C HIS A 21 9.01 -15.55 -11.26
N ALA A 22 9.34 -15.06 -12.46
CA ALA A 22 8.51 -14.10 -13.18
C ALA A 22 8.49 -14.45 -14.66
N GLU A 23 7.27 -14.63 -15.18
CA GLU A 23 7.00 -14.81 -16.60
C GLU A 23 6.41 -13.51 -17.17
N LEU A 24 6.98 -13.03 -18.27
CA LEU A 24 6.44 -11.90 -19.02
C LEU A 24 5.41 -12.41 -20.02
N LEU A 25 4.13 -12.22 -19.73
CA LEU A 25 3.04 -12.65 -20.58
C LEU A 25 2.86 -11.71 -21.79
N GLU A 26 3.02 -10.41 -21.57
CA GLU A 26 2.84 -9.41 -22.62
C GLU A 26 3.74 -8.20 -22.35
N LYS A 27 4.28 -7.61 -23.43
CA LYS A 27 5.00 -6.33 -23.38
C LYS A 27 4.42 -5.37 -24.42
N LYS A 28 3.87 -4.25 -23.94
CA LYS A 28 3.34 -3.17 -24.78
C LYS A 28 4.27 -1.96 -24.70
N ILE A 29 4.87 -1.61 -25.83
CA ILE A 29 5.66 -0.38 -25.98
C ILE A 29 4.70 0.70 -26.50
N LYS A 30 4.35 1.66 -25.64
CA LYS A 30 3.60 2.86 -26.03
C LYS A 30 4.59 3.97 -26.42
N GLU A 31 4.08 5.12 -26.83
CA GLU A 31 4.92 6.25 -27.22
C GLU A 31 5.85 6.71 -26.07
N THR A 32 5.30 6.92 -24.88
CA THR A 32 6.03 7.52 -23.74
C THR A 32 6.51 6.53 -22.69
N TYR A 33 5.99 5.30 -22.68
CA TYR A 33 6.34 4.27 -21.70
C TYR A 33 6.18 2.85 -22.23
N THR A 34 6.76 1.90 -21.52
CA THR A 34 6.57 0.47 -21.71
C THR A 34 5.81 -0.08 -20.52
N ILE A 35 4.86 -0.98 -20.76
CA ILE A 35 4.16 -1.75 -19.72
C ILE A 35 4.26 -3.23 -20.02
N GLY A 36 4.58 -4.01 -19.00
CA GLY A 36 4.59 -5.47 -19.01
C GLY A 36 3.47 -6.04 -18.15
N THR A 37 2.82 -7.07 -18.66
CA THR A 37 1.92 -7.95 -17.90
C THR A 37 2.73 -9.15 -17.45
N LEU A 38 2.79 -9.38 -16.14
CA LEU A 38 3.64 -10.39 -15.52
C LEU A 38 2.78 -11.42 -14.78
N MET A 39 3.27 -12.66 -14.75
CA MET A 39 2.79 -13.70 -13.86
C MET A 39 3.94 -14.16 -12.97
N LEU A 40 3.78 -14.06 -11.65
CA LEU A 40 4.89 -14.27 -10.70
C LEU A 40 4.61 -15.39 -9.70
N THR A 41 5.64 -16.15 -9.35
CA THR A 41 5.63 -17.02 -8.16
C THR A 41 6.20 -16.24 -6.99
N LEU A 42 5.32 -15.61 -6.19
CA LEU A 42 5.73 -14.83 -5.01
C LEU A 42 5.51 -15.59 -3.69
N ASN A 43 4.53 -16.49 -3.70
CA ASN A 43 4.20 -17.39 -2.61
C ASN A 43 4.07 -18.83 -3.15
N THR A 44 3.92 -19.79 -2.24
CA THR A 44 3.86 -21.23 -2.57
C THR A 44 2.46 -21.74 -2.92
N GLN A 45 1.43 -20.90 -2.85
CA GLN A 45 0.04 -21.32 -2.98
C GLN A 45 -0.54 -21.01 -4.37
N GLU A 46 -0.24 -19.83 -4.92
CA GLU A 46 -0.75 -19.42 -6.22
C GLU A 46 0.18 -18.44 -6.93
N MET A 47 -0.01 -18.32 -8.25
CA MET A 47 0.67 -17.32 -9.06
C MET A 47 0.02 -15.95 -8.86
N VAL A 48 0.83 -14.90 -8.95
CA VAL A 48 0.44 -13.51 -8.70
C VAL A 48 0.53 -12.71 -10.01
N PRO A 49 -0.62 -12.32 -10.58
CA PRO A 49 -0.69 -11.41 -11.73
C PRO A 49 -0.23 -10.00 -11.34
N ALA A 50 0.54 -9.35 -12.21
CA ALA A 50 1.06 -8.02 -11.95
C ALA A 50 1.20 -7.17 -13.21
N TYR A 51 1.22 -5.85 -13.00
CA TYR A 51 1.72 -4.89 -13.97
C TYR A 51 3.05 -4.31 -13.51
N PHE A 52 3.93 -4.07 -14.48
CA PHE A 52 5.11 -3.23 -14.30
C PHE A 52 5.25 -2.28 -15.48
N ALA A 53 5.30 -0.97 -15.21
CA ALA A 53 5.42 0.05 -16.23
C ALA A 53 6.54 1.05 -15.92
N TYR A 54 7.20 1.56 -16.95
CA TYR A 54 8.31 2.50 -16.82
C TYR A 54 8.43 3.42 -18.05
N PRO A 55 8.86 4.68 -17.89
CA PRO A 55 9.04 5.61 -19.00
C PRO A 55 10.06 5.11 -20.04
N ASN A 56 9.83 5.41 -21.33
CA ASN A 56 10.72 5.01 -22.44
C ASN A 56 11.96 5.91 -22.54
N ASN A 57 12.90 5.75 -21.61
CA ASN A 57 14.21 6.39 -21.72
C ASN A 57 15.28 5.53 -21.02
N LYS A 58 16.55 5.92 -21.13
CA LYS A 58 17.69 5.14 -20.62
C LYS A 58 18.00 5.36 -19.13
N LYS A 59 17.23 6.19 -18.41
CA LYS A 59 17.49 6.49 -17.00
C LYS A 59 16.88 5.40 -16.12
N LYS A 60 17.49 5.20 -14.96
CA LYS A 60 16.85 4.51 -13.85
C LYS A 60 15.78 5.41 -13.24
N HIS A 61 14.67 4.81 -12.85
CA HIS A 61 13.49 5.50 -12.36
C HIS A 61 13.25 5.20 -10.89
N PRO A 62 12.82 6.19 -10.09
CA PRO A 62 12.23 5.87 -8.80
C PRO A 62 11.04 4.93 -9.00
N LEU A 63 10.91 3.97 -8.10
CA LEU A 63 9.86 2.97 -8.12
C LEU A 63 8.70 3.42 -7.23
N VAL A 64 7.48 3.29 -7.73
CA VAL A 64 6.26 3.34 -6.92
C VAL A 64 5.65 1.95 -6.86
N LEU A 65 5.48 1.42 -5.67
CA LEU A 65 4.63 0.25 -5.44
C LEU A 65 3.21 0.73 -5.20
N TYR A 66 2.38 0.63 -6.23
CA TYR A 66 0.97 1.03 -6.18
C TYR A 66 0.12 -0.10 -5.60
N ASN A 67 -0.66 0.24 -4.58
CA ASN A 67 -1.57 -0.69 -3.93
C ASN A 67 -3.02 -0.31 -4.27
N HIS A 68 -3.73 -1.23 -4.91
CA HIS A 68 -5.13 -0.97 -5.29
C HIS A 68 -6.04 -0.89 -4.06
N SER A 69 -7.13 -0.13 -4.20
CA SER A 69 -8.16 -0.04 -3.17
C SER A 69 -9.07 -1.27 -3.18
N HIS A 70 -9.89 -1.42 -2.14
CA HIS A 70 -10.84 -2.54 -2.07
C HIS A 70 -12.12 -2.25 -2.86
N GLY A 71 -12.64 -1.02 -2.80
CA GLY A 71 -13.79 -0.53 -3.59
C GLY A 71 -15.12 -1.28 -3.46
N GLY A 72 -15.20 -2.32 -2.64
CA GLY A 72 -16.22 -3.37 -2.74
C GLY A 72 -16.23 -4.12 -4.08
N ASN A 73 -15.24 -3.87 -4.96
CA ASN A 73 -15.19 -4.42 -6.31
C ASN A 73 -13.98 -5.34 -6.46
N TYR A 74 -14.23 -6.63 -6.28
CA TYR A 74 -13.20 -7.65 -6.33
C TYR A 74 -12.64 -7.89 -7.74
N GLU A 75 -13.31 -7.41 -8.80
CA GLU A 75 -12.90 -7.62 -10.20
C GLU A 75 -11.77 -6.69 -10.66
N VAL A 76 -11.59 -5.56 -9.99
CA VAL A 76 -10.65 -4.54 -10.45
C VAL A 76 -9.21 -4.94 -10.16
N GLY A 77 -8.86 -5.15 -8.89
CA GLY A 77 -7.48 -5.48 -8.49
C GLY A 77 -6.46 -4.51 -9.10
N LYS A 78 -5.41 -5.05 -9.73
CA LYS A 78 -4.33 -4.31 -10.41
C LYS A 78 -4.83 -3.42 -11.55
N GLU A 79 -5.99 -3.70 -12.16
CA GLU A 79 -6.55 -2.87 -13.24
C GLU A 79 -6.85 -1.43 -12.78
N GLU A 80 -7.02 -1.22 -11.47
CA GLU A 80 -7.28 0.11 -10.89
C GLU A 80 -6.19 1.12 -11.28
N ILE A 81 -4.94 0.68 -11.44
CA ILE A 81 -3.85 1.58 -11.82
C ILE A 81 -4.03 2.16 -13.23
N LEU A 82 -4.65 1.39 -14.13
CA LEU A 82 -4.85 1.72 -15.54
C LEU A 82 -6.15 2.50 -15.74
N GLN A 83 -7.22 2.05 -15.08
CA GLN A 83 -8.58 2.50 -15.36
C GLN A 83 -9.12 3.45 -14.29
N GLY A 84 -8.54 3.43 -13.10
CA GLY A 84 -9.06 4.14 -11.92
C GLY A 84 -10.33 3.47 -11.36
N SER A 85 -11.10 4.26 -10.64
CA SER A 85 -12.40 3.91 -10.06
C SER A 85 -13.22 5.18 -9.88
N SER A 86 -14.53 5.07 -9.64
CA SER A 86 -15.42 6.24 -9.56
C SER A 86 -15.06 7.24 -8.44
N TYR A 87 -14.34 6.80 -7.42
CA TYR A 87 -13.83 7.61 -6.31
C TYR A 87 -12.36 8.04 -6.51
N LEU A 88 -11.77 7.79 -7.67
CA LEU A 88 -10.41 8.21 -8.03
C LEU A 88 -10.44 9.30 -9.09
N GLN A 89 -9.39 10.13 -9.12
CA GLN A 89 -9.29 11.21 -10.10
C GLN A 89 -8.80 10.68 -11.46
N THR A 90 -9.07 11.44 -12.53
CA THR A 90 -8.46 11.25 -13.85
C THR A 90 -7.36 12.31 -14.11
N PRO A 91 -6.33 12.02 -14.92
CA PRO A 91 -6.02 10.76 -15.62
C PRO A 91 -5.66 9.60 -14.67
N SER A 92 -5.43 8.38 -15.16
CA SER A 92 -5.14 7.22 -14.31
C SER A 92 -3.88 7.41 -13.45
N PHE A 93 -3.74 6.64 -12.36
CA PHE A 93 -2.50 6.67 -11.57
C PHE A 93 -1.27 6.32 -12.42
N LEU A 94 -1.39 5.33 -13.32
CA LEU A 94 -0.32 5.00 -14.26
C LEU A 94 0.11 6.23 -15.06
N ASP A 95 -0.82 6.94 -15.69
CA ASP A 95 -0.51 8.10 -16.52
C ASP A 95 0.17 9.20 -15.71
N VAL A 96 -0.30 9.43 -14.48
CA VAL A 96 0.33 10.42 -13.58
C VAL A 96 1.74 10.01 -13.21
N PHE A 97 1.99 8.74 -12.85
CA PHE A 97 3.31 8.28 -12.47
C PHE A 97 4.30 8.33 -13.63
N ILE A 98 3.90 7.81 -14.80
CA ILE A 98 4.74 7.84 -16.01
C ILE A 98 5.06 9.28 -16.41
N LYS A 99 4.07 10.17 -16.41
CA LYS A 99 4.28 11.59 -16.76
C LYS A 99 5.28 12.29 -15.84
N ASN A 100 5.32 11.88 -14.57
CA ASN A 100 6.25 12.43 -13.57
C ASN A 100 7.59 11.66 -13.51
N GLY A 101 7.82 10.70 -14.42
CA GLY A 101 9.11 10.01 -14.53
C GLY A 101 9.32 8.87 -13.55
N TYR A 102 8.24 8.33 -12.97
CA TYR A 102 8.30 7.19 -12.06
C TYR A 102 8.02 5.88 -12.81
N ALA A 103 8.74 4.82 -12.43
CA ALA A 103 8.33 3.46 -12.73
C ALA A 103 7.31 3.02 -11.68
N VAL A 104 6.37 2.16 -12.06
CA VAL A 104 5.31 1.72 -11.16
C VAL A 104 5.02 0.24 -11.34
N GLY A 105 4.84 -0.46 -10.22
CA GLY A 105 4.38 -1.83 -10.19
C GLY A 105 3.16 -1.98 -9.29
N CYS A 106 2.25 -2.89 -9.66
CA CYS A 106 1.15 -3.32 -8.80
C CYS A 106 0.79 -4.79 -9.06
N ILE A 107 0.28 -5.46 -8.04
CA ILE A 107 -0.19 -6.85 -8.10
C ILE A 107 -1.70 -6.93 -7.87
N ASP A 108 -2.32 -8.00 -8.35
CA ASP A 108 -3.59 -8.44 -7.79
C ASP A 108 -3.35 -8.96 -6.37
N MET A 109 -3.99 -8.35 -5.37
CA MET A 109 -3.97 -8.87 -4.00
C MET A 109 -4.86 -10.12 -3.89
N TRP A 110 -4.59 -10.97 -2.89
CA TRP A 110 -5.41 -12.16 -2.58
C TRP A 110 -6.92 -11.88 -2.66
N GLY A 111 -7.64 -12.64 -3.51
CA GLY A 111 -9.08 -12.53 -3.70
C GLY A 111 -9.55 -11.42 -4.66
N PHE A 112 -8.63 -10.74 -5.34
CA PHE A 112 -8.92 -9.67 -6.31
C PHE A 112 -8.44 -9.99 -7.73
N GLY A 113 -9.07 -9.34 -8.71
CA GLY A 113 -8.70 -9.41 -10.12
C GLY A 113 -8.66 -10.85 -10.61
N GLU A 114 -7.53 -11.26 -11.17
CA GLU A 114 -7.33 -12.61 -11.69
C GLU A 114 -7.08 -13.65 -10.59
N ARG A 115 -6.94 -13.24 -9.32
CA ARG A 115 -6.81 -14.13 -8.13
C ARG A 115 -8.14 -14.35 -7.41
N GLN A 116 -9.24 -14.14 -8.12
CA GLN A 116 -10.56 -14.52 -7.63
C GLN A 116 -10.74 -16.05 -7.60
N GLY A 117 -11.73 -16.49 -6.82
CA GLY A 117 -12.13 -17.89 -6.72
C GLY A 117 -12.82 -18.12 -5.38
N LYS A 118 -12.05 -18.10 -4.30
CA LYS A 118 -12.58 -18.08 -2.93
C LYS A 118 -13.04 -16.67 -2.57
N LYS A 119 -14.19 -16.56 -1.91
CA LYS A 119 -14.65 -15.28 -1.35
C LYS A 119 -13.64 -14.81 -0.30
N GLU A 120 -13.50 -13.50 -0.14
CA GLU A 120 -12.60 -12.93 0.87
C GLU A 120 -12.90 -13.49 2.27
N SER A 121 -14.17 -13.70 2.60
CA SER A 121 -14.60 -14.27 3.89
C SER A 121 -14.25 -15.73 4.08
N GLU A 122 -14.07 -16.48 2.99
CA GLU A 122 -13.59 -17.85 3.03
C GLU A 122 -12.07 -17.87 3.20
N LEU A 123 -11.34 -17.07 2.42
CA LEU A 123 -9.89 -16.88 2.55
C LEU A 123 -9.52 -16.48 3.99
N PHE A 124 -10.21 -15.49 4.55
CA PHE A 124 -9.93 -15.03 5.91
C PHE A 124 -10.11 -16.13 6.95
N LYS A 125 -11.20 -16.91 6.87
CA LYS A 125 -11.47 -18.00 7.81
C LYS A 125 -10.46 -19.13 7.68
N GLU A 126 -10.15 -19.52 6.44
CA GLU A 126 -9.16 -20.56 6.15
C GLU A 126 -7.78 -20.17 6.69
N PHE A 127 -7.33 -18.95 6.41
CA PHE A 127 -6.00 -18.50 6.82
C PHE A 127 -5.93 -18.44 8.34
N LEU A 128 -6.98 -17.93 8.99
CA LEU A 128 -7.06 -17.90 10.44
C LEU A 128 -6.95 -19.31 11.07
N LEU A 129 -7.61 -20.32 10.48
CA LEU A 129 -7.52 -21.71 10.93
C LEU A 129 -6.12 -22.30 10.76
N LEU A 130 -5.37 -21.86 9.76
CA LEU A 130 -4.01 -22.31 9.48
C LEU A 130 -2.94 -21.54 10.28
N GLY A 131 -3.34 -20.51 11.04
CA GLY A 131 -2.40 -19.65 11.78
C GLY A 131 -1.77 -18.53 10.93
N HIS A 132 -2.42 -18.19 9.82
CA HIS A 132 -2.07 -17.09 8.93
C HIS A 132 -3.10 -15.96 9.05
N THR A 133 -2.76 -14.77 8.55
CA THR A 133 -3.73 -13.70 8.35
C THR A 133 -3.78 -13.32 6.87
N LEU A 134 -4.98 -13.02 6.37
CA LEU A 134 -5.13 -12.53 4.99
C LEU A 134 -4.35 -11.24 4.76
N TRP A 135 -4.25 -10.36 5.77
CA TRP A 135 -3.39 -9.17 5.69
C TRP A 135 -1.91 -9.53 5.55
N GLY A 136 -1.44 -10.51 6.33
CA GLY A 136 -0.06 -10.99 6.31
C GLY A 136 0.34 -11.50 4.93
N GLU A 137 -0.51 -12.30 4.29
CA GLU A 137 -0.22 -12.81 2.94
C GLU A 137 -0.26 -11.68 1.87
N ARG A 138 -1.18 -10.71 1.98
CA ARG A 138 -1.20 -9.52 1.09
C ARG A 138 0.04 -8.64 1.25
N ILE A 139 0.54 -8.46 2.48
CA ILE A 139 1.81 -7.75 2.74
C ILE A 139 2.97 -8.54 2.15
N SER A 140 3.01 -9.85 2.41
CA SER A 140 4.07 -10.75 1.96
C SER A 140 4.25 -10.72 0.44
N ASP A 141 3.15 -10.82 -0.32
CA ASP A 141 3.22 -10.75 -1.79
C ASP A 141 3.78 -9.40 -2.25
N ASN A 142 3.42 -8.28 -1.60
CA ASN A 142 3.99 -6.98 -1.94
C ASN A 142 5.49 -6.87 -1.60
N GLN A 143 5.96 -7.45 -0.49
CA GLN A 143 7.38 -7.49 -0.14
C GLN A 143 8.20 -8.33 -1.15
N GLN A 144 7.65 -9.46 -1.58
CA GLN A 144 8.25 -10.34 -2.58
C GLN A 144 8.25 -9.67 -3.97
N PHE A 145 7.16 -9.01 -4.34
CA PHE A 145 7.10 -8.25 -5.58
C PHE A 145 8.11 -7.09 -5.59
N LEU A 146 8.28 -6.40 -4.46
CA LEU A 146 9.33 -5.39 -4.32
C LEU A 146 10.72 -6.01 -4.51
N THR A 147 11.00 -7.18 -3.91
CA THR A 147 12.26 -7.91 -4.11
C THR A 147 12.53 -8.18 -5.60
N TYR A 148 11.51 -8.60 -6.36
CA TYR A 148 11.63 -8.77 -7.81
C TYR A 148 11.91 -7.45 -8.55
N LEU A 149 11.22 -6.37 -8.19
CA LEU A 149 11.30 -5.11 -8.93
C LEU A 149 12.63 -4.37 -8.72
N ILE A 150 13.23 -4.43 -7.53
CA ILE A 150 14.45 -3.66 -7.23
C ILE A 150 15.69 -4.14 -8.01
N ASP A 151 15.68 -5.39 -8.48
CA ASP A 151 16.76 -5.96 -9.29
C ASP A 151 16.64 -5.61 -10.78
N ARG A 152 15.56 -4.94 -11.16
CA ARG A 152 15.32 -4.57 -12.55
C ARG A 152 16.25 -3.45 -13.02
N PRO A 153 16.76 -3.50 -14.26
CA PRO A 153 17.70 -2.49 -14.76
C PRO A 153 17.07 -1.10 -14.90
N GLU A 154 15.74 -1.02 -15.00
CA GLU A 154 14.99 0.24 -15.11
C GLU A 154 14.83 0.98 -13.77
N ILE A 155 15.15 0.35 -12.64
CA ILE A 155 14.82 0.85 -11.30
C ILE A 155 16.03 1.43 -10.57
N ASP A 156 15.83 2.59 -9.94
CA ASP A 156 16.70 3.11 -8.88
C ASP A 156 16.23 2.56 -7.53
N ALA A 157 16.89 1.50 -7.06
CA ALA A 157 16.55 0.80 -5.83
C ALA A 157 16.71 1.65 -4.55
N ASN A 158 17.30 2.85 -4.62
CA ASN A 158 17.39 3.76 -3.47
C ASN A 158 16.17 4.68 -3.34
N LYS A 159 15.28 4.68 -4.34
CA LYS A 159 14.14 5.59 -4.43
C LYS A 159 12.85 4.79 -4.61
N ILE A 160 12.33 4.26 -3.52
CA ILE A 160 11.17 3.38 -3.49
C ILE A 160 10.05 4.05 -2.69
N ALA A 161 8.97 4.41 -3.37
CA ALA A 161 7.75 4.87 -2.75
C ALA A 161 6.69 3.77 -2.73
N THR A 162 5.75 3.87 -1.78
CA THR A 162 4.50 3.12 -1.83
C THR A 162 3.32 4.09 -1.72
N LEU A 163 2.30 3.85 -2.54
CA LEU A 163 1.11 4.69 -2.60
C LEU A 163 -0.13 3.83 -2.83
N GLY A 164 -1.22 4.16 -2.15
CA GLY A 164 -2.52 3.58 -2.46
C GLY A 164 -3.66 4.33 -1.77
N MET A 165 -4.89 3.95 -2.12
CA MET A 165 -6.10 4.48 -1.50
C MET A 165 -6.84 3.41 -0.67
N SER A 166 -7.43 3.79 0.47
CA SER A 166 -8.26 2.92 1.30
C SER A 166 -7.47 1.70 1.79
N MET A 167 -7.85 0.48 1.42
CA MET A 167 -7.03 -0.73 1.59
C MET A 167 -5.58 -0.52 1.10
N GLY A 168 -5.39 0.09 -0.06
CA GLY A 168 -4.07 0.39 -0.59
C GLY A 168 -3.32 1.45 0.22
N GLY A 169 -4.04 2.38 0.84
CA GLY A 169 -3.45 3.35 1.78
C GLY A 169 -3.00 2.68 3.07
N MET A 170 -3.83 1.76 3.61
CA MET A 170 -3.46 0.92 4.75
C MET A 170 -2.25 0.03 4.43
N MET A 171 -2.24 -0.59 3.25
CA MET A 171 -1.10 -1.38 2.77
C MET A 171 0.16 -0.53 2.68
N SER A 172 0.07 0.72 2.22
CA SER A 172 1.23 1.60 2.04
C SER A 172 2.00 1.83 3.36
N TRP A 173 1.30 2.17 4.45
CA TRP A 173 2.01 2.36 5.73
C TRP A 173 2.35 1.04 6.43
N TRP A 174 1.53 -0.01 6.31
CA TRP A 174 1.89 -1.34 6.86
C TRP A 174 3.15 -1.90 6.20
N LEU A 175 3.20 -1.82 4.87
CA LEU A 175 4.33 -2.33 4.09
C LEU A 175 5.60 -1.56 4.43
N ALA A 176 5.56 -0.23 4.49
CA ALA A 176 6.71 0.56 4.89
C ALA A 176 7.13 0.29 6.35
N ALA A 177 6.17 0.07 7.26
CA ALA A 177 6.45 -0.30 8.64
C ALA A 177 7.11 -1.68 8.79
N LEU A 178 7.04 -2.55 7.78
CA LEU A 178 7.64 -3.89 7.79
C LEU A 178 8.82 -4.06 6.82
N ASP A 179 8.92 -3.21 5.80
CA ASP A 179 9.97 -3.18 4.80
C ASP A 179 10.73 -1.85 4.81
N GLU A 180 12.00 -1.89 5.20
CA GLU A 180 12.86 -0.71 5.33
C GLU A 180 13.42 -0.22 3.99
N ARG A 181 13.26 -1.00 2.91
CA ARG A 181 13.66 -0.59 1.55
C ARG A 181 12.79 0.56 1.03
N ILE A 182 11.56 0.69 1.52
CA ILE A 182 10.66 1.78 1.14
C ILE A 182 11.14 3.08 1.79
N SER A 183 11.47 4.07 0.96
CA SER A 183 11.99 5.37 1.39
C SER A 183 10.90 6.44 1.52
N LEU A 184 9.73 6.29 0.87
CA LEU A 184 8.63 7.25 0.91
C LEU A 184 7.26 6.58 0.99
N VAL A 185 6.35 7.16 1.77
CA VAL A 185 4.98 6.64 1.93
C VAL A 185 3.94 7.71 1.62
N VAL A 186 2.94 7.36 0.81
CA VAL A 186 1.72 8.15 0.66
C VAL A 186 0.52 7.26 0.94
N ASP A 187 -0.33 7.64 1.88
CA ASP A 187 -1.62 7.00 2.11
C ASP A 187 -2.78 7.96 1.83
N ILE A 188 -3.73 7.53 1.00
CA ILE A 188 -4.97 8.27 0.71
C ILE A 188 -6.11 7.52 1.37
N ALA A 189 -6.87 8.17 2.26
CA ALA A 189 -7.97 7.56 3.01
C ALA A 189 -7.56 6.24 3.72
N GLY A 190 -6.30 6.16 4.19
CA GLY A 190 -5.71 4.95 4.78
C GLY A 190 -5.39 5.06 6.27
N GLN A 191 -5.67 6.21 6.91
CA GLN A 191 -5.29 6.49 8.29
C GLN A 191 -6.31 5.95 9.30
N ALA A 192 -6.52 4.63 9.27
CA ALA A 192 -7.47 3.90 10.08
C ALA A 192 -6.84 3.40 11.40
N GLU A 193 -7.01 4.18 12.48
CA GLU A 193 -6.58 3.78 13.83
C GLU A 193 -7.52 2.70 14.40
N TYR A 194 -6.99 1.52 14.72
CA TYR A 194 -7.76 0.40 15.28
C TYR A 194 -8.50 0.78 16.56
N GLU A 195 -7.86 1.53 17.46
CA GLU A 195 -8.44 1.96 18.73
C GLU A 195 -9.66 2.87 18.51
N SER A 196 -9.56 3.89 17.65
CA SER A 196 -10.73 4.71 17.31
C SER A 196 -11.82 3.95 16.57
N LEU A 197 -11.49 2.93 15.77
CA LEU A 197 -12.53 2.09 15.15
C LEU A 197 -13.37 1.35 16.21
N ILE A 198 -12.75 0.89 17.30
CA ILE A 198 -13.47 0.29 18.44
C ILE A 198 -14.26 1.37 19.18
N GLU A 199 -13.60 2.46 19.59
CA GLU A 199 -14.23 3.54 20.38
C GLU A 199 -15.45 4.15 19.67
N THR A 200 -15.44 4.20 18.34
CA THR A 200 -16.52 4.79 17.54
C THR A 200 -17.48 3.76 16.94
N ALA A 201 -17.35 2.48 17.29
CA ALA A 201 -18.17 1.37 16.77
C ALA A 201 -18.18 1.29 15.22
N ARG A 202 -16.99 1.37 14.60
CA ARG A 202 -16.78 1.43 13.15
C ARG A 202 -15.99 0.26 12.58
N LEU A 203 -15.87 -0.86 13.29
CA LEU A 203 -15.14 -2.03 12.80
C LEU A 203 -15.68 -2.55 11.45
N ASP A 204 -17.00 -2.53 11.23
CA ASP A 204 -17.61 -2.95 9.96
C ASP A 204 -17.40 -1.97 8.80
N CYS A 205 -16.73 -0.83 9.03
CA CYS A 205 -16.31 0.07 7.94
C CYS A 205 -15.11 -0.48 7.15
N HIS A 206 -14.43 -1.50 7.67
CA HIS A 206 -13.31 -2.18 7.00
C HIS A 206 -13.59 -3.68 6.88
N GLY A 207 -13.07 -4.29 5.81
CA GLY A 207 -13.18 -5.73 5.63
C GLY A 207 -12.39 -6.48 6.71
N PHE A 208 -12.86 -7.68 7.06
CA PHE A 208 -12.24 -8.50 8.11
C PHE A 208 -10.78 -8.84 7.81
N TYR A 209 -10.36 -8.77 6.53
CA TYR A 209 -8.96 -8.93 6.11
C TYR A 209 -7.99 -8.04 6.90
N TYR A 210 -8.42 -6.87 7.39
CA TYR A 210 -7.56 -5.88 8.06
C TYR A 210 -7.32 -6.20 9.56
N TYR A 211 -8.11 -7.11 10.15
CA TYR A 211 -8.05 -7.40 11.57
C TYR A 211 -7.16 -8.61 11.87
N ILE A 212 -6.14 -8.35 12.70
CA ILE A 212 -5.12 -9.33 13.10
C ILE A 212 -5.42 -9.79 14.54
N PRO A 213 -5.64 -11.09 14.78
CA PRO A 213 -5.88 -11.60 16.12
C PRO A 213 -4.76 -11.22 17.10
N GLY A 214 -5.15 -10.69 18.27
CA GLY A 214 -4.20 -10.36 19.33
C GLY A 214 -3.34 -9.11 19.09
N LEU A 215 -3.57 -8.35 18.01
CA LEU A 215 -2.81 -7.12 17.73
C LEU A 215 -2.93 -6.12 18.88
N LEU A 216 -4.16 -5.70 19.20
CA LEU A 216 -4.42 -4.74 20.28
C LEU A 216 -4.20 -5.28 21.70
N ALA A 217 -3.92 -6.58 21.84
CA ALA A 217 -3.52 -7.12 23.14
C ALA A 217 -2.08 -6.74 23.51
N ASN A 218 -1.22 -6.48 22.51
CA ASN A 218 0.21 -6.25 22.72
C ASN A 218 0.71 -4.94 22.10
N TYR A 219 0.04 -4.42 21.07
CA TYR A 219 0.49 -3.27 20.30
C TYR A 219 -0.66 -2.32 19.99
N LYS A 220 -0.30 -1.11 19.59
CA LYS A 220 -1.18 -0.03 19.16
C LYS A 220 -0.96 0.27 17.69
N THR A 221 -1.93 0.95 17.07
CA THR A 221 -1.74 1.43 15.68
C THR A 221 -0.47 2.29 15.57
N ILE A 222 -0.21 3.10 16.61
CA ILE A 222 0.93 4.01 16.62
C ILE A 222 2.28 3.30 16.71
N ASP A 223 2.34 2.11 17.33
CA ASP A 223 3.58 1.34 17.42
C ASP A 223 4.05 0.90 16.03
N ILE A 224 3.10 0.48 15.18
CA ILE A 224 3.36 0.10 13.79
C ILE A 224 3.80 1.33 12.98
N GLN A 225 3.03 2.41 13.03
CA GLN A 225 3.32 3.61 12.23
C GLN A 225 4.63 4.31 12.64
N SER A 226 5.04 4.19 13.92
CA SER A 226 6.30 4.73 14.42
C SER A 226 7.56 4.05 13.85
N LEU A 227 7.41 2.84 13.29
CA LEU A 227 8.50 2.15 12.57
C LEU A 227 8.85 2.84 11.24
N ILE A 228 8.03 3.78 10.78
CA ILE A 228 8.27 4.54 9.55
C ILE A 228 9.19 5.73 9.83
N THR A 229 9.09 6.35 11.01
CA THR A 229 9.87 7.54 11.38
C THR A 229 11.38 7.26 11.34
N PRO A 230 12.22 8.10 10.68
CA PRO A 230 11.91 9.44 10.16
C PRO A 230 11.65 9.52 8.65
N ARG A 231 11.30 8.41 7.96
CA ARG A 231 11.11 8.41 6.51
C ARG A 231 9.96 9.32 6.06
N PRO A 232 10.07 10.05 4.95
CA PRO A 232 9.00 10.87 4.38
C PRO A 232 7.67 10.13 4.27
N ARG A 233 6.63 10.69 4.90
CA ARG A 233 5.28 10.17 4.85
C ARG A 233 4.23 11.28 4.78
N LEU A 234 3.28 11.08 3.86
CA LEU A 234 2.10 11.91 3.68
C LEU A 234 0.83 11.07 3.88
N SER A 235 -0.07 11.53 4.74
CA SER A 235 -1.41 10.98 4.91
C SER A 235 -2.46 12.01 4.50
N LEU A 236 -3.38 11.61 3.62
CA LEU A 236 -4.45 12.45 3.08
C LEU A 236 -5.81 11.84 3.41
N VAL A 237 -6.64 12.54 4.19
CA VAL A 237 -7.94 12.01 4.63
C VAL A 237 -9.04 13.04 4.40
N GLY A 238 -10.17 12.59 3.84
CA GLY A 238 -11.36 13.42 3.70
C GLY A 238 -12.03 13.63 5.06
N LYS A 239 -12.44 14.86 5.39
CA LYS A 239 -13.10 15.19 6.67
C LYS A 239 -14.39 14.42 6.93
N ASN A 240 -15.07 13.99 5.86
CA ASN A 240 -16.31 13.21 5.93
C ASN A 240 -16.08 11.71 5.72
N ASP A 241 -14.81 11.26 5.68
CA ASP A 241 -14.50 9.85 5.55
C ASP A 241 -14.88 9.09 6.82
N ARG A 242 -15.86 8.21 6.69
CA ARG A 242 -16.36 7.38 7.80
C ARG A 242 -15.47 6.18 8.10
N MET A 243 -14.56 5.82 7.20
CA MET A 243 -13.60 4.71 7.37
C MET A 243 -12.35 5.14 8.16
N CYS A 244 -12.05 6.43 8.19
CA CYS A 244 -10.96 7.02 8.99
C CYS A 244 -11.54 7.99 10.03
N PRO A 245 -11.93 7.52 11.23
CA PRO A 245 -12.53 8.38 12.24
C PRO A 245 -11.63 9.59 12.56
N LEU A 246 -12.20 10.79 12.53
CA LEU A 246 -11.46 12.05 12.75
C LEU A 246 -10.68 12.07 14.07
N SER A 247 -11.20 11.42 15.12
CA SER A 247 -10.52 11.27 16.40
C SER A 247 -9.20 10.50 16.25
N GLY A 248 -9.22 9.38 15.54
CA GLY A 248 -8.05 8.54 15.31
C GLY A 248 -7.01 9.22 14.44
N VAL A 249 -7.46 9.89 13.36
CA VAL A 249 -6.56 10.67 12.50
C VAL A 249 -5.82 11.75 13.30
N LYS A 250 -6.54 12.51 14.15
CA LYS A 250 -5.94 13.55 15.00
C LYS A 250 -5.00 12.98 16.08
N LYS A 251 -5.35 11.85 16.70
CA LYS A 251 -4.49 11.15 17.69
C LYS A 251 -3.17 10.74 17.05
N LEU A 252 -3.24 10.06 15.90
CA LEU A 252 -2.05 9.62 15.15
C LEU A 252 -1.22 10.82 14.69
N ASP A 253 -1.84 11.84 14.13
CA ASP A 253 -1.15 13.05 13.67
C ASP A 253 -0.39 13.77 14.80
N THR A 254 -1.04 13.95 15.96
CA THR A 254 -0.42 14.57 17.13
C THR A 254 0.83 13.80 17.57
N TYR A 255 0.73 12.47 17.66
CA TYR A 255 1.86 11.64 18.08
C TYR A 255 2.98 11.63 17.02
N LEU A 256 2.65 11.40 15.76
CA LEU A 256 3.64 11.30 14.69
C LEU A 256 4.35 12.64 14.47
N THR A 257 3.64 13.77 14.54
CA THR A 257 4.27 15.11 14.51
C THR A 257 5.34 15.26 15.59
N LYS A 258 5.02 14.85 16.82
CA LYS A 258 5.99 14.86 17.93
C LYS A 258 7.16 13.92 17.67
N SER A 259 6.90 12.66 17.30
CA SER A 259 7.93 11.65 17.01
C SER A 259 8.90 12.09 15.90
N TYR A 260 8.38 12.62 14.80
CA TYR A 260 9.21 13.12 13.69
C TYR A 260 10.05 14.34 14.10
N THR A 261 9.50 15.22 14.94
CA THR A 261 10.23 16.37 15.49
C THR A 261 11.37 15.92 16.41
N GLU A 262 11.11 14.95 17.31
CA GLU A 262 12.11 14.38 18.22
C GLU A 262 13.23 13.66 17.47
N LYS A 263 12.95 13.06 16.30
CA LYS A 263 13.97 12.48 15.41
C LYS A 263 14.64 13.49 14.47
N GLY A 264 14.39 14.80 14.63
CA GLY A 264 15.02 15.85 13.84
C GLY A 264 14.58 15.92 12.37
N ALA A 265 13.41 15.35 12.04
CA ALA A 265 12.86 15.33 10.69
C ALA A 265 11.38 15.78 10.63
N PRO A 266 11.00 16.91 11.26
CA PRO A 266 9.60 17.37 11.29
C PRO A 266 8.99 17.55 9.89
N GLN A 267 9.79 17.91 8.89
CA GLN A 267 9.36 18.09 7.50
C GLN A 267 8.93 16.78 6.81
N ASN A 268 9.33 15.63 7.35
CA ASN A 268 9.05 14.32 6.75
C ASN A 268 7.69 13.75 7.16
N TRP A 269 6.90 14.42 8.02
CA TRP A 269 5.54 14.01 8.34
C TRP A 269 4.53 15.09 7.93
N GLN A 270 3.52 14.69 7.17
CA GLN A 270 2.38 15.54 6.84
C GLN A 270 1.09 14.73 6.93
N CYS A 271 0.12 15.21 7.71
CA CYS A 271 -1.23 14.67 7.75
C CYS A 271 -2.22 15.77 7.39
N GLN A 272 -3.02 15.57 6.34
CA GLN A 272 -3.96 16.59 5.88
C GLN A 272 -5.41 16.08 5.93
N LEU A 273 -6.21 16.75 6.76
CA LEU A 273 -7.66 16.61 6.80
C LEU A 273 -8.29 17.58 5.78
N LEU A 274 -8.75 17.04 4.65
CA LEU A 274 -9.17 17.79 3.46
C LEU A 274 -10.67 17.69 3.21
N THR A 275 -11.18 18.47 2.26
CA THR A 275 -12.60 18.40 1.88
C THR A 275 -12.91 17.07 1.19
N GLY A 276 -14.10 16.52 1.43
CA GLY A 276 -14.57 15.28 0.82
C GLY A 276 -14.75 14.14 1.82
N GLY A 277 -15.18 12.99 1.30
CA GLY A 277 -15.35 11.74 2.06
C GLY A 277 -14.28 10.72 1.69
N HIS A 278 -14.70 9.47 1.48
CA HIS A 278 -13.83 8.36 1.10
C HIS A 278 -13.55 8.35 -0.41
N GLN A 279 -12.74 9.30 -0.89
CA GLN A 279 -12.37 9.46 -2.31
C GLN A 279 -11.05 10.21 -2.45
N GLU A 280 -10.37 10.06 -3.58
CA GLU A 280 -9.30 10.95 -3.99
C GLU A 280 -9.90 12.23 -4.59
N THR A 281 -9.60 13.38 -4.01
CA THR A 281 -9.98 14.68 -4.60
C THR A 281 -8.85 15.26 -5.44
N LYS A 282 -9.18 16.23 -6.31
CA LYS A 282 -8.15 16.98 -7.07
C LYS A 282 -7.13 17.68 -6.18
N GLU A 283 -7.56 18.14 -5.00
CA GLU A 283 -6.69 18.73 -3.98
C GLU A 283 -5.70 17.69 -3.46
N MET A 284 -6.19 16.54 -2.99
CA MET A 284 -5.36 15.40 -2.56
C MET A 284 -4.36 15.01 -3.63
N ARG A 285 -4.82 14.90 -4.89
CA ARG A 285 -3.99 14.56 -6.03
C ARG A 285 -2.85 15.53 -6.27
N THR A 286 -3.11 16.82 -6.10
CA THR A 286 -2.09 17.86 -6.28
C THR A 286 -1.05 17.79 -5.17
N ILE A 287 -1.49 17.53 -3.94
CA ILE A 287 -0.61 17.47 -2.76
C ILE A 287 0.33 16.27 -2.84
N TRP A 288 -0.17 15.05 -3.10
CA TRP A 288 0.70 13.89 -3.12
C TRP A 288 1.72 13.95 -4.27
N GLN A 289 1.35 14.47 -5.44
CA GLN A 289 2.30 14.63 -6.55
C GLN A 289 3.44 15.58 -6.18
N ARG A 290 3.13 16.68 -5.49
CA ARG A 290 4.14 17.62 -5.01
C ARG A 290 5.05 16.96 -3.97
N PHE A 291 4.45 16.30 -2.98
CA PHE A 291 5.19 15.62 -1.92
C PHE A 291 6.16 14.57 -2.48
N MET A 292 5.70 13.73 -3.42
CA MET A 292 6.56 12.74 -4.07
C MET A 292 7.71 13.41 -4.84
N LYS A 293 7.45 14.50 -5.57
CA LYS A 293 8.49 15.22 -6.31
C LYS A 293 9.55 15.85 -5.40
N GLU A 294 9.18 16.25 -4.18
CA GLU A 294 10.09 16.86 -3.22
C GLU A 294 10.97 15.82 -2.49
N HIS A 295 10.47 14.60 -2.34
CA HIS A 295 11.07 13.59 -1.47
C HIS A 295 11.59 12.32 -2.17
N LEU A 296 11.36 12.16 -3.48
CA LEU A 296 11.76 10.99 -4.28
C LEU A 296 12.69 11.39 -5.43
#